data_AF-A0A1H5AMA3-F1
#
_entry.id   AF-A0A1H5AMA3-F1
#
_cell.length_a   1.000
_cell.length_b   1.000
_cell.length_c   1.000
_cell.angle_alpha   90.00
_cell.angle_beta   90.00
_cell.angle_gamma   90.00
#
_symmetry.space_group_name_H-M   'P 1'
#
loop_
_entity.id
_entity.type
_entity.pdbx_description
1 polymer ?
#
loop_
_entity_poly.entity_id
_entity_poly.type
_entity_poly.pdbx_seq_one_letter_code
_entity_poly.pdbx_strand_id
1 'polypeptide(L)'
;MTEPDSAFASTAGLLGRIAGQLGAQLAHVRPYDRRQRKPDEEACPPMNVPALAGQGRALFATPAPAAPAPTLVAVGHGSRDPRARATLARLLDRVRELRPGLDVRLAHIELNAPLLDDTLAELAAEGRDVVLVPLLFAPGHHVTHDLPAAVAAATATAGAPALHARAADPRAADPFGASAFRARVADPLGAHPLLVEALADRLAEAGWTPDDTAATGVVLASAGSRDPRSGAVIRRIAVLLGERLGGVPVVPAYASAATPTVPAAVRALTARGRHRVAVASCFTAPGLFVTRAAADAPWIASDPLGAHPALARLVLHRYDRARTTLPVRELAAV
;
A
#
# COMPACT_ATOMS: atom_id res chain seq x y z
N MET A 1 -56.28 25.89 6.62
CA MET A 1 -55.52 26.45 7.75
C MET A 1 -54.67 25.31 8.25
N THR A 2 -53.47 25.18 7.69
CA THR A 2 -52.64 23.98 7.79
C THR A 2 -51.31 24.42 8.42
N GLU A 3 -50.97 23.73 9.50
CA GLU A 3 -49.77 23.84 10.37
C GLU A 3 -48.44 24.13 9.65
N PRO A 4 -47.49 24.72 10.39
CA PRO A 4 -46.11 24.25 10.28
C PRO A 4 -45.41 23.97 11.62
N ASP A 5 -44.32 23.22 11.50
CA ASP A 5 -43.14 23.11 12.38
C ASP A 5 -43.01 21.93 13.37
N SER A 6 -42.46 20.81 12.87
CA SER A 6 -41.81 19.77 13.71
C SER A 6 -40.43 19.28 13.22
N ALA A 7 -39.80 19.94 12.24
CA ALA A 7 -38.52 19.48 11.69
C ALA A 7 -37.26 20.08 12.35
N PHE A 8 -37.36 21.18 13.09
CA PHE A 8 -36.19 21.85 13.69
C PHE A 8 -35.81 21.36 15.10
N ALA A 9 -36.64 20.52 15.74
CA ALA A 9 -36.36 20.02 17.10
C ALA A 9 -35.36 18.83 17.16
N SER A 10 -34.94 18.27 16.01
CA SER A 10 -34.20 16.99 16.00
C SER A 10 -32.66 17.12 15.92
N THR A 11 -32.12 18.16 15.27
CA THR A 11 -30.67 18.24 15.00
C THR A 11 -29.87 18.74 16.21
N ALA A 12 -30.40 19.69 16.98
CA ALA A 12 -29.76 20.19 18.20
C ALA A 12 -29.73 19.12 19.32
N GLY A 13 -30.81 18.33 19.44
CA GLY A 13 -30.87 17.21 20.39
C GLY A 13 -29.90 16.07 20.05
N LEU A 14 -29.63 15.84 18.76
CA LEU A 14 -28.68 14.83 18.32
C LEU A 14 -27.22 15.23 18.62
N LEU A 15 -26.86 16.50 18.37
CA LEU A 15 -25.53 17.03 18.68
C LEU A 15 -25.25 17.05 20.19
N GLY A 16 -26.25 17.39 21.02
CA GLY A 16 -26.13 17.34 22.48
C GLY A 16 -25.82 15.94 23.01
N ARG A 17 -26.45 14.89 22.44
CA ARG A 17 -26.19 13.49 22.84
C ARG A 17 -24.80 13.00 22.43
N ILE A 18 -24.34 13.37 21.23
CA ILE A 18 -23.00 12.99 20.75
C ILE A 18 -21.90 13.65 21.60
N ALA A 19 -22.06 14.93 21.96
CA ALA A 19 -21.11 15.63 22.82
C ALA A 19 -21.04 15.05 24.24
N GLY A 20 -22.19 14.70 24.83
CA GLY A 20 -22.24 14.07 26.16
C GLY A 20 -21.56 12.69 26.19
N GLN A 21 -21.74 11.91 25.13
CA GLN A 21 -21.18 10.55 25.04
C GLN A 21 -19.66 10.55 24.83
N LEU A 22 -19.12 11.51 24.08
CA LEU A 22 -17.66 11.71 23.94
C LEU A 22 -17.00 12.21 25.24
N GLY A 23 -17.67 13.08 25.99
CA GLY A 23 -17.18 13.54 27.30
C GLY A 23 -17.02 12.42 28.32
N ALA A 24 -17.98 11.50 28.38
CA ALA A 24 -17.91 10.33 29.26
C ALA A 24 -16.82 9.33 28.84
N GLN A 25 -16.57 9.16 27.54
CA GLN A 25 -15.51 8.27 27.05
C GLN A 25 -14.09 8.80 27.30
N LEU A 26 -13.90 10.12 27.27
CA LEU A 26 -12.60 10.74 27.53
C LEU A 26 -12.22 10.75 29.02
N ALA A 27 -13.20 10.68 29.94
CA ALA A 27 -12.96 10.58 31.38
C ALA A 27 -12.30 9.25 31.82
N HIS A 28 -12.32 8.22 30.97
CA HIS A 28 -11.70 6.91 31.24
C HIS A 28 -10.29 6.76 30.65
N VAL A 29 -9.79 7.76 29.92
CA VAL A 29 -8.45 7.73 29.35
C VAL A 29 -7.48 8.34 30.37
N ARG A 30 -6.73 7.50 31.07
CA ARG A 30 -5.63 7.98 31.91
C ARG A 30 -4.46 8.45 31.03
N PRO A 31 -3.95 9.68 31.20
CA PRO A 31 -2.79 10.15 30.45
C PRO A 31 -1.54 9.37 30.85
N TYR A 32 -0.74 9.02 29.85
CA TYR A 32 0.53 8.32 29.97
C TYR A 32 1.57 9.25 30.63
N ASP A 33 1.98 8.92 31.86
CA ASP A 33 2.92 9.70 32.65
C ASP A 33 4.37 9.41 32.19
N ARG A 34 5.03 10.43 31.65
CA ARG A 34 6.36 10.35 31.06
C ARG A 34 7.40 10.63 32.16
N ARG A 35 7.77 9.61 32.93
CA ARG A 35 8.86 9.74 33.90
C ARG A 35 10.20 9.96 33.19
N GLN A 36 10.84 11.07 33.52
CA GLN A 36 12.20 11.44 33.13
C GLN A 36 13.19 10.40 33.68
N ARG A 37 14.07 9.87 32.82
CA ARG A 37 15.20 9.03 33.21
C ARG A 37 16.46 9.89 33.20
N LYS A 38 17.07 10.10 34.38
CA LYS A 38 18.41 10.69 34.51
C LYS A 38 19.47 9.71 33.97
N PRO A 39 20.61 10.22 33.46
CA PRO A 39 21.75 9.41 33.07
C PRO A 39 22.68 9.26 34.27
N ASP A 40 22.88 8.03 34.74
CA ASP A 40 23.99 7.71 35.65
C ASP A 40 24.91 6.69 34.97
N GLU A 41 26.14 7.14 34.88
CA GLU A 41 27.37 6.54 34.39
C GLU A 41 27.92 5.66 35.51
N GLU A 42 28.03 4.34 35.32
CA GLU A 42 28.89 3.53 36.20
C GLU A 42 29.37 2.24 35.56
N ALA A 43 30.67 1.99 35.76
CA ALA A 43 31.52 1.04 35.06
C ALA A 43 31.29 -0.43 35.45
N CYS A 44 31.69 -1.32 34.54
CA CYS A 44 31.72 -2.76 34.74
C CYS A 44 32.97 -3.18 35.53
N PRO A 45 32.86 -3.93 36.66
CA PRO A 45 34.01 -4.63 37.22
C PRO A 45 34.09 -6.06 36.65
N PRO A 46 35.29 -6.61 36.40
CA PRO A 46 35.43 -8.01 36.05
C PRO A 46 35.32 -8.87 37.32
N MET A 47 34.97 -10.16 37.18
CA MET A 47 35.66 -11.28 37.85
C MET A 47 34.96 -12.64 37.61
N ASN A 48 35.76 -13.55 37.05
CA ASN A 48 35.83 -15.01 37.19
C ASN A 48 34.86 -15.75 38.12
N VAL A 49 34.31 -16.88 37.60
CA VAL A 49 34.32 -18.24 38.21
C VAL A 49 33.74 -19.27 37.19
N PRO A 50 33.91 -20.60 37.36
CA PRO A 50 35.06 -21.44 37.00
C PRO A 50 34.74 -22.44 35.85
N ALA A 51 35.77 -23.10 35.33
CA ALA A 51 35.62 -24.17 34.33
C ALA A 51 34.88 -25.39 34.91
N LEU A 52 33.75 -25.76 34.30
CA LEU A 52 33.12 -27.07 34.44
C LEU A 52 33.39 -27.88 33.17
N ALA A 53 34.39 -28.75 33.26
CA ALA A 53 34.56 -29.86 32.34
C ALA A 53 33.38 -30.82 32.52
N GLY A 54 32.52 -30.92 31.52
CA GLY A 54 31.39 -31.82 31.50
C GLY A 54 31.03 -32.15 30.06
N GLN A 55 31.25 -33.39 29.67
CA GLN A 55 31.07 -33.91 28.32
C GLN A 55 29.61 -33.75 27.85
N GLY A 56 29.42 -32.94 26.81
CA GLY A 56 28.19 -32.89 26.04
C GLY A 56 28.54 -32.49 24.61
N ARG A 57 28.58 -33.47 23.70
CA ARG A 57 28.62 -33.18 22.25
C ARG A 57 27.31 -32.47 21.90
N ALA A 58 27.32 -31.14 21.97
CA ALA A 58 26.34 -30.35 21.25
C ALA A 58 26.57 -30.64 19.76
N LEU A 59 25.67 -31.47 19.20
CA LEU A 59 25.48 -31.49 17.76
C LEU A 59 25.03 -30.06 17.41
N PHE A 60 25.97 -29.22 16.97
CA PHE A 60 25.64 -28.02 16.23
C PHE A 60 24.93 -28.50 14.97
N ALA A 61 23.61 -28.63 15.05
CA ALA A 61 22.79 -28.73 13.86
C ALA A 61 23.09 -27.45 13.08
N THR A 62 23.76 -27.60 11.94
CA THR A 62 23.89 -26.53 10.95
C THR A 62 22.48 -25.98 10.75
N PRO A 63 22.22 -24.68 10.97
CA PRO A 63 20.89 -24.15 10.70
C PRO A 63 20.57 -24.50 9.25
N ALA A 64 19.45 -25.20 9.05
CA ALA A 64 18.95 -25.49 7.71
C ALA A 64 18.96 -24.18 6.92
N PRO A 65 19.38 -24.18 5.64
CA PRO A 65 19.39 -22.97 4.84
C PRO A 65 18.01 -22.33 4.95
N ALA A 66 17.97 -21.07 5.39
CA ALA A 66 16.72 -20.33 5.51
C ALA A 66 16.01 -20.40 4.16
N ALA A 67 14.76 -20.85 4.15
CA ALA A 67 13.98 -20.95 2.92
C ALA A 67 14.07 -19.62 2.16
N PRO A 68 14.26 -19.65 0.82
CA PRO A 68 14.44 -18.45 0.04
C PRO A 68 13.25 -17.50 0.26
N ALA A 69 13.53 -16.20 0.35
CA ALA A 69 12.48 -15.22 0.55
C ALA A 69 11.45 -15.31 -0.60
N PRO A 70 10.13 -15.19 -0.32
CA PRO A 70 9.10 -15.22 -1.36
C PRO A 70 9.37 -14.18 -2.45
N THR A 71 9.15 -14.53 -3.71
CA THR A 71 9.27 -13.59 -4.83
C THR A 71 8.28 -12.43 -4.66
N LEU A 72 8.74 -11.20 -4.84
CA LEU A 72 7.88 -10.01 -4.88
C LEU A 72 7.35 -9.85 -6.30
N VAL A 73 6.05 -10.01 -6.48
CA VAL A 73 5.39 -9.71 -7.76
C VAL A 73 4.66 -8.38 -7.62
N ALA A 74 5.19 -7.33 -8.23
CA ALA A 74 4.53 -6.03 -8.27
C ALA A 74 3.42 -6.10 -9.33
N VAL A 75 2.18 -5.85 -8.92
CA VAL A 75 1.01 -6.02 -9.79
C VAL A 75 0.49 -4.66 -10.24
N GLY A 76 0.79 -4.30 -11.49
CA GLY A 76 0.18 -3.15 -12.15
C GLY A 76 -1.20 -3.49 -12.70
N HIS A 77 -2.04 -2.48 -12.92
CA HIS A 77 -3.31 -2.70 -13.62
C HIS A 77 -3.09 -3.09 -15.09
N GLY A 78 -2.25 -2.32 -15.78
CA GLY A 78 -2.10 -2.36 -17.24
C GLY A 78 -2.36 -0.98 -17.84
N SER A 79 -1.72 -0.66 -18.95
CA SER A 79 -1.87 0.62 -19.65
C SER A 79 -1.62 0.46 -21.15
N ARG A 80 -2.35 1.25 -21.94
CA ARG A 80 -2.07 1.40 -23.38
C ARG A 80 -0.95 2.41 -23.66
N ASP A 81 -0.52 3.17 -22.65
CA ASP A 81 0.63 4.08 -22.80
C ASP A 81 1.94 3.29 -22.69
N PRO A 82 2.79 3.27 -23.73
CA PRO A 82 4.03 2.49 -23.73
C PRO A 82 5.02 2.96 -22.65
N ARG A 83 4.93 4.21 -22.19
CA ARG A 83 5.79 4.76 -21.13
C ARG A 83 5.45 4.17 -19.75
N ALA A 84 4.26 3.60 -19.59
CA ALA A 84 3.83 3.05 -18.31
C ALA A 84 4.71 1.87 -17.87
N ARG A 85 4.90 0.89 -18.77
CA ARG A 85 5.72 -0.29 -18.50
C ARG A 85 7.17 0.10 -18.20
N ALA A 86 7.77 1.00 -18.98
CA ALA A 86 9.12 1.50 -18.73
C ALA A 86 9.24 2.22 -17.37
N THR A 87 8.19 2.92 -16.94
CA THR A 87 8.15 3.58 -15.64
C THR A 87 8.06 2.59 -14.48
N LEU A 88 7.23 1.55 -14.61
CA LEU A 88 7.16 0.49 -13.60
C LEU A 88 8.45 -0.33 -13.54
N ALA A 89 9.11 -0.59 -14.68
CA ALA A 89 10.42 -1.25 -14.70
C ALA A 89 11.44 -0.46 -13.87
N ARG A 90 11.55 0.86 -14.08
CA ARG A 90 12.43 1.74 -13.28
C ARG A 90 12.08 1.74 -11.79
N LEU A 91 10.79 1.66 -11.44
CA LEU A 91 10.37 1.52 -10.04
C LEU A 91 10.90 0.21 -9.44
N LEU A 92 10.80 -0.90 -10.17
CA LEU A 92 11.28 -2.20 -9.73
C LEU A 92 12.80 -2.25 -9.63
N ASP A 93 13.52 -1.56 -10.52
CA ASP A 93 14.98 -1.43 -10.40
C ASP A 93 15.36 -0.75 -9.07
N ARG A 94 14.65 0.32 -8.68
CA ARG A 94 14.83 0.92 -7.34
C ARG A 94 14.51 -0.02 -6.19
N VAL A 95 13.50 -0.87 -6.33
CA VAL A 95 13.17 -1.89 -5.32
C VAL A 95 14.32 -2.91 -5.21
N ARG A 96 14.92 -3.33 -6.32
CA ARG A 96 16.08 -4.25 -6.36
C ARG A 96 17.33 -3.61 -5.77
N GLU A 97 17.57 -2.33 -6.06
CA GLU A 97 18.66 -1.55 -5.45
C GLU A 97 18.52 -1.47 -3.93
N LEU A 98 17.30 -1.22 -3.42
CA LEU A 98 17.02 -1.13 -2.00
C LEU A 98 17.07 -2.49 -1.28
N ARG A 99 16.85 -3.60 -2.00
CA ARG A 99 16.93 -4.94 -1.41
C ARG A 99 17.63 -5.94 -2.35
N PRO A 100 18.96 -5.89 -2.42
CA PRO A 100 19.75 -6.81 -3.24
C PRO A 100 19.42 -8.27 -2.90
N GLY A 101 19.31 -9.11 -3.93
CA GLY A 101 19.02 -10.54 -3.79
C GLY A 101 17.54 -10.92 -3.68
N LEU A 102 16.61 -9.96 -3.58
CA LEU A 102 15.18 -10.27 -3.74
C LEU A 102 14.83 -10.46 -5.22
N ASP A 103 14.17 -11.57 -5.53
CA ASP A 103 13.51 -11.77 -6.82
C ASP A 103 12.28 -10.85 -6.90
N VAL A 104 12.31 -9.93 -7.85
CA VAL A 104 11.28 -8.91 -8.09
C VAL A 104 10.78 -9.07 -9.52
N ARG A 105 9.50 -9.38 -9.69
CA ARG A 105 8.82 -9.56 -10.98
C ARG A 105 7.74 -8.48 -11.16
N LEU A 106 7.47 -8.10 -12.39
CA LEU A 106 6.32 -7.27 -12.76
C LEU A 106 5.26 -8.19 -13.34
N ALA A 107 3.99 -7.99 -12.97
CA ALA A 107 2.85 -8.59 -13.63
C ALA A 107 1.73 -7.55 -13.80
N HIS A 108 0.83 -7.78 -14.74
CA HIS A 108 -0.33 -6.93 -14.95
C HIS A 108 -1.63 -7.72 -14.82
N ILE A 109 -2.64 -7.05 -14.28
CA ILE A 109 -4.00 -7.59 -14.23
C ILE A 109 -4.54 -7.78 -15.65
N GLU A 110 -4.27 -6.81 -16.52
CA GLU A 110 -4.74 -6.82 -17.91
C GLU A 110 -3.83 -5.99 -18.83
N LEU A 111 -4.15 -5.98 -20.13
CA LEU A 111 -3.59 -5.14 -21.21
C LEU A 111 -2.11 -5.34 -21.58
N ASN A 112 -1.25 -5.72 -20.65
CA ASN A 112 0.19 -5.81 -20.89
C ASN A 112 0.76 -7.13 -20.40
N ALA A 113 1.66 -7.71 -21.20
CA ALA A 113 2.46 -8.83 -20.76
C ALA A 113 3.62 -8.38 -19.82
N PRO A 114 4.02 -9.22 -18.85
CA PRO A 114 3.40 -10.51 -18.53
C PRO A 114 2.08 -10.32 -17.74
N LEU A 115 1.11 -11.21 -17.99
CA LEU A 115 -0.16 -11.24 -17.26
C LEU A 115 0.06 -11.91 -15.89
N LEU A 116 -0.78 -11.55 -14.92
CA LEU A 116 -0.70 -12.08 -13.56
C LEU A 116 -0.85 -13.59 -13.51
N ASP A 117 -1.82 -14.15 -14.23
CA ASP A 117 -2.11 -15.58 -14.21
C ASP A 117 -0.93 -16.39 -14.75
N ASP A 118 -0.35 -15.95 -15.88
CA ASP A 118 0.84 -16.57 -16.47
C ASP A 118 2.04 -16.50 -15.50
N THR A 119 2.27 -15.33 -14.90
CA THR A 119 3.37 -15.12 -13.95
C THR A 119 3.23 -16.02 -12.71
N LEU A 120 2.01 -16.18 -12.20
CA LEU A 120 1.74 -17.03 -11.05
C LEU A 120 1.88 -18.52 -11.40
N ALA A 121 1.44 -18.93 -12.59
CA ALA A 121 1.60 -20.30 -13.07
C ALA A 121 3.08 -20.69 -13.23
N GLU A 122 3.90 -19.80 -13.81
CA GLU A 122 5.35 -19.99 -13.92
C GLU A 122 6.00 -20.13 -12.54
N LEU A 123 5.73 -19.21 -11.61
CA LEU A 123 6.32 -19.24 -10.26
C LEU A 123 5.85 -20.45 -9.45
N ALA A 124 4.60 -20.89 -9.63
CA ALA A 124 4.09 -22.11 -9.02
C ALA A 124 4.79 -23.37 -9.55
N ALA A 125 5.03 -23.45 -10.86
CA ALA A 125 5.78 -24.53 -11.46
C ALA A 125 7.26 -24.56 -11.00
N GLU A 126 7.84 -23.39 -10.72
CA GLU A 126 9.18 -23.27 -10.11
C GLU A 126 9.20 -23.58 -8.60
N GLY A 127 8.04 -23.82 -7.96
CA GLY A 127 7.95 -24.04 -6.52
C GLY A 127 8.30 -22.80 -5.67
N ARG A 128 8.12 -21.60 -6.22
CA ARG A 128 8.52 -20.33 -5.59
C ARG A 128 7.34 -19.69 -4.87
N ASP A 129 7.45 -19.50 -3.56
CA ASP A 129 6.47 -18.72 -2.81
C ASP A 129 6.41 -17.26 -3.30
N VAL A 130 5.23 -16.64 -3.22
CA VAL A 130 4.96 -15.32 -3.81
C VAL A 130 4.28 -14.37 -2.82
N VAL A 131 4.68 -13.10 -2.89
CA VAL A 131 3.93 -11.97 -2.33
C VAL A 131 3.56 -11.03 -3.47
N LEU A 132 2.26 -10.93 -3.75
CA LEU A 132 1.70 -9.96 -4.67
C LEU A 132 1.61 -8.59 -3.99
N VAL A 133 2.25 -7.57 -4.57
CA VAL A 133 2.15 -6.17 -4.10
C VAL A 133 1.36 -5.36 -5.13
N PRO A 134 0.10 -5.01 -4.85
CA PRO A 134 -0.70 -4.23 -5.78
C PRO A 134 -0.13 -2.81 -5.90
N LEU A 135 0.19 -2.39 -7.13
CA LEU A 135 0.55 -1.00 -7.44
C LEU A 135 -0.70 -0.12 -7.61
N LEU A 136 -1.63 -0.28 -6.67
CA LEU A 136 -2.95 0.35 -6.59
C LEU A 136 -3.08 1.05 -5.25
N PHE A 137 -3.80 2.18 -5.20
CA PHE A 137 -3.80 3.06 -4.01
C PHE A 137 -4.85 2.72 -2.96
N ALA A 138 -5.93 2.05 -3.37
CA ALA A 138 -7.08 1.86 -2.51
C ALA A 138 -7.73 0.51 -2.84
N PRO A 139 -8.52 -0.07 -1.91
CA PRO A 139 -9.31 -1.25 -2.22
C PRO A 139 -10.26 -0.93 -3.38
N GLY A 140 -10.39 -1.89 -4.28
CA GLY A 140 -11.26 -1.86 -5.45
C GLY A 140 -11.45 -3.28 -5.95
N HIS A 141 -12.22 -3.46 -7.01
CA HIS A 141 -12.56 -4.80 -7.53
C HIS A 141 -11.30 -5.65 -7.74
N HIS A 142 -10.28 -5.09 -8.40
CA HIS A 142 -8.97 -5.72 -8.59
C HIS A 142 -8.33 -6.26 -7.30
N VAL A 143 -8.19 -5.41 -6.28
CA VAL A 143 -7.54 -5.79 -5.03
C VAL A 143 -8.38 -6.81 -4.24
N THR A 144 -9.70 -6.70 -4.32
CA THR A 144 -10.63 -7.46 -3.45
C THR A 144 -11.15 -8.75 -4.08
N HIS A 145 -11.06 -8.89 -5.41
CA HIS A 145 -11.60 -10.03 -6.16
C HIS A 145 -10.55 -10.63 -7.10
N ASP A 146 -10.00 -9.84 -8.02
CA ASP A 146 -9.12 -10.39 -9.08
C ASP A 146 -7.81 -10.97 -8.53
N LEU A 147 -7.12 -10.25 -7.64
CA LEU A 147 -5.88 -10.77 -7.05
C LEU A 147 -6.12 -12.01 -6.17
N PRO A 148 -7.12 -12.02 -5.27
CA PRO A 148 -7.48 -13.25 -4.55
C PRO A 148 -7.88 -14.41 -5.47
N ALA A 149 -8.62 -14.15 -6.55
CA ALA A 149 -9.03 -15.18 -7.50
C ALA A 149 -7.84 -15.78 -8.26
N ALA A 150 -6.92 -14.93 -8.74
CA ALA A 150 -5.69 -15.37 -9.40
C ALA A 150 -4.81 -16.22 -8.47
N VAL A 151 -4.69 -15.82 -7.20
CA VAL A 151 -4.00 -16.62 -6.18
C VAL A 151 -4.68 -17.97 -5.96
N ALA A 152 -6.01 -17.99 -5.80
CA ALA A 152 -6.75 -19.23 -5.60
C ALA A 152 -6.58 -20.20 -6.78
N ALA A 153 -6.67 -19.70 -8.02
CA ALA A 153 -6.44 -20.49 -9.23
C ALA A 153 -5.04 -21.10 -9.27
N ALA A 154 -3.99 -20.29 -9.01
CA ALA A 154 -2.61 -20.78 -9.00
C ALA A 154 -2.37 -21.84 -7.92
N THR A 155 -2.92 -21.65 -6.71
CA THR A 155 -2.78 -22.64 -5.63
C THR A 155 -3.51 -23.95 -5.94
N ALA A 156 -4.66 -23.90 -6.62
CA ALA A 156 -5.40 -25.09 -7.01
C ALA A 156 -4.63 -25.92 -8.07
N THR A 157 -4.03 -25.25 -9.05
CA THR A 157 -3.19 -25.91 -10.06
C THR A 157 -1.93 -26.52 -9.45
N ALA A 158 -1.28 -25.82 -8.51
CA ALA A 158 -0.08 -26.32 -7.83
C ALA A 158 -0.36 -27.49 -6.87
N GLY A 159 -1.57 -27.57 -6.31
CA GLY A 159 -1.99 -28.62 -5.38
C GLY A 159 -2.61 -29.85 -6.06
N ALA A 160 -2.88 -29.81 -7.37
CA ALA A 160 -3.35 -30.98 -8.10
C ALA A 160 -2.19 -31.99 -8.23
N PRO A 161 -2.36 -33.27 -7.83
CA PRO A 161 -1.35 -34.28 -8.12
C PRO A 161 -1.15 -34.32 -9.63
N ALA A 162 0.09 -34.11 -10.08
CA ALA A 162 0.45 -34.07 -11.48
C ALA A 162 0.02 -35.38 -12.16
N LEU A 163 -1.17 -35.40 -12.76
CA LEU A 163 -1.71 -36.57 -13.43
C LEU A 163 -1.03 -36.82 -14.79
N HIS A 164 0.12 -36.21 -15.09
CA HIS A 164 0.92 -36.51 -16.30
C HIS A 164 2.41 -36.27 -16.05
N ALA A 165 3.06 -37.16 -15.29
CA ALA A 165 4.51 -37.36 -15.39
C ALA A 165 4.81 -38.87 -15.32
N ARG A 166 5.16 -39.44 -16.48
CA ARG A 166 5.59 -40.83 -16.61
C ARG A 166 7.01 -40.98 -16.05
N ALA A 167 7.18 -41.94 -15.14
CA ALA A 167 8.40 -42.64 -14.74
C ALA A 167 9.72 -41.83 -14.66
N ALA A 168 9.99 -41.28 -13.47
CA ALA A 168 11.34 -41.02 -12.99
C ALA A 168 11.54 -41.72 -11.62
N ASP A 169 12.77 -42.18 -11.39
CA ASP A 169 13.30 -43.01 -10.29
C ASP A 169 12.52 -43.00 -8.94
N PRO A 170 11.99 -44.16 -8.48
CA PRO A 170 11.24 -44.27 -7.23
C PRO A 170 12.09 -44.19 -5.94
N ARG A 171 13.39 -43.85 -6.01
CA ARG A 171 14.26 -43.71 -4.83
C ARG A 171 14.77 -42.30 -4.51
N ALA A 172 14.27 -41.26 -5.18
CA ALA A 172 14.74 -39.89 -5.00
C ALA A 172 13.70 -38.88 -4.46
N ALA A 173 12.56 -39.33 -3.91
CA ALA A 173 11.53 -38.43 -3.40
C ALA A 173 11.37 -38.57 -1.87
N ASP A 174 11.57 -37.47 -1.15
CA ASP A 174 10.96 -37.26 0.16
C ASP A 174 9.43 -37.38 0.01
N PRO A 175 8.77 -38.41 0.58
CA PRO A 175 7.35 -38.67 0.36
C PRO A 175 6.41 -37.64 0.98
N PHE A 176 6.94 -36.64 1.71
CA PHE A 176 6.17 -35.57 2.35
C PHE A 176 6.66 -34.14 1.97
N GLY A 177 7.59 -34.02 1.01
CA GLY A 177 8.36 -32.78 0.78
C GLY A 177 7.86 -31.82 -0.31
N ALA A 178 6.70 -32.04 -0.93
CA ALA A 178 6.16 -31.06 -1.89
C ALA A 178 5.67 -29.83 -1.12
N SER A 179 6.53 -28.80 -1.02
CA SER A 179 6.17 -27.51 -0.46
C SER A 179 4.98 -26.94 -1.24
N ALA A 180 3.81 -26.94 -0.62
CA ALA A 180 2.62 -26.31 -1.19
C ALA A 180 2.93 -24.84 -1.52
N PHE A 181 2.82 -24.47 -2.80
CA PHE A 181 3.00 -23.11 -3.28
C PHE A 181 2.21 -22.11 -2.43
N ARG A 182 2.88 -21.15 -1.78
CA ARG A 182 2.25 -20.13 -0.94
C ARG A 182 2.24 -18.80 -1.66
N ALA A 183 1.05 -18.27 -1.92
CA ALA A 183 0.87 -16.92 -2.43
C ALA A 183 0.10 -16.05 -1.43
N ARG A 184 0.57 -14.82 -1.22
CA ARG A 184 -0.06 -13.82 -0.35
C ARG A 184 -0.30 -12.52 -1.13
N VAL A 185 -1.38 -11.83 -0.81
CA VAL A 185 -1.65 -10.49 -1.35
C VAL A 185 -1.37 -9.45 -0.27
N ALA A 186 -0.47 -8.52 -0.55
CA ALA A 186 -0.24 -7.37 0.31
C ALA A 186 -1.38 -6.36 0.22
N ASP A 187 -1.54 -5.55 1.25
CA ASP A 187 -2.43 -4.38 1.19
C ASP A 187 -2.07 -3.46 0.02
N PRO A 188 -3.05 -2.74 -0.55
CA PRO A 188 -2.77 -1.68 -1.53
C PRO A 188 -1.88 -0.60 -0.91
N LEU A 189 -1.25 0.23 -1.77
CA LEU A 189 -0.30 1.27 -1.35
C LEU A 189 -0.87 2.19 -0.26
N GLY A 190 -2.16 2.52 -0.34
CA GLY A 190 -2.95 3.07 0.77
C GLY A 190 -2.53 4.47 1.23
N ALA A 191 -3.24 4.97 2.25
CA ALA A 191 -2.88 6.21 2.92
C ALA A 191 -1.64 5.99 3.80
N HIS A 192 -0.46 6.27 3.25
CA HIS A 192 0.83 6.01 3.89
C HIS A 192 1.76 7.24 3.82
N PRO A 193 2.55 7.55 4.86
CA PRO A 193 3.48 8.69 4.84
C PRO A 193 4.42 8.74 3.64
N LEU A 194 5.00 7.60 3.23
CA LEU A 194 5.84 7.52 2.03
C LEU A 194 5.12 7.85 0.71
N LEU A 195 3.80 7.60 0.63
CA LEU A 195 3.01 8.01 -0.53
C LEU A 195 2.83 9.53 -0.53
N VAL A 196 2.56 10.09 0.65
CA VAL A 196 2.38 11.55 0.84
C VAL A 196 3.69 12.30 0.57
N GLU A 197 4.83 11.75 0.99
CA GLU A 197 6.16 12.23 0.64
C GLU A 197 6.34 12.29 -0.88
N ALA A 198 6.09 11.17 -1.58
CA ALA A 198 6.21 11.14 -3.04
C ALA A 198 5.27 12.13 -3.75
N LEU A 199 4.03 12.30 -3.26
CA LEU A 199 3.09 13.28 -3.82
C LEU A 199 3.58 14.72 -3.62
N ALA A 200 4.10 15.05 -2.43
CA ALA A 200 4.62 16.37 -2.12
C ALA A 200 5.88 16.69 -2.95
N ASP A 201 6.79 15.72 -3.10
CA ASP A 201 8.00 15.88 -3.90
C ASP A 201 7.67 16.05 -5.39
N ARG A 202 6.73 15.26 -5.93
CA ARG A 202 6.24 15.43 -7.32
C ARG A 202 5.58 16.79 -7.54
N LEU A 203 4.85 17.32 -6.57
CA LEU A 203 4.32 18.67 -6.63
C LEU A 203 5.44 19.72 -6.64
N ALA A 204 6.43 19.58 -5.76
CA ALA A 204 7.58 20.48 -5.68
C ALA A 204 8.38 20.49 -7.00
N GLU A 205 8.63 19.33 -7.59
CA GLU A 205 9.27 19.17 -8.90
C GLU A 205 8.46 19.85 -10.03
N ALA A 206 7.13 19.91 -9.90
CA ALA A 206 6.25 20.61 -10.84
C ALA A 206 6.17 22.13 -10.61
N GLY A 207 6.93 22.67 -9.64
CA GLY A 207 6.96 24.10 -9.32
C GLY A 207 6.02 24.52 -8.19
N TRP A 208 5.55 23.58 -7.38
CA TRP A 208 4.81 23.91 -6.17
C TRP A 208 5.67 24.73 -5.21
N THR A 209 5.13 25.86 -4.79
CA THR A 209 5.75 26.78 -3.83
C THR A 209 4.82 26.96 -2.63
N PRO A 210 5.36 27.04 -1.40
CA PRO A 210 4.55 27.25 -0.20
C PRO A 210 4.04 28.69 -0.04
N ASP A 211 4.29 29.56 -1.03
CA ASP A 211 3.91 30.97 -1.00
C ASP A 211 2.40 31.16 -1.19
N ASP A 212 1.82 32.03 -0.38
CA ASP A 212 0.37 32.34 -0.35
C ASP A 212 -0.51 31.09 -0.23
N THR A 213 -0.41 30.40 0.90
CA THR A 213 -1.28 29.28 1.26
C THR A 213 -2.75 29.66 1.35
N ALA A 214 -3.08 30.96 1.44
CA ALA A 214 -4.45 31.46 1.49
C ALA A 214 -5.12 31.43 0.10
N ALA A 215 -4.39 31.77 -0.96
CA ALA A 215 -4.89 31.69 -2.34
C ALA A 215 -4.72 30.31 -3.00
N THR A 216 -4.00 29.39 -2.34
CA THR A 216 -3.60 28.12 -2.94
C THR A 216 -4.51 26.96 -2.53
N GLY A 217 -4.71 25.99 -3.43
CA GLY A 217 -5.40 24.73 -3.21
C GLY A 217 -4.83 23.60 -4.05
N VAL A 218 -5.10 22.35 -3.68
CA VAL A 218 -4.64 21.16 -4.43
C VAL A 218 -5.82 20.26 -4.77
N VAL A 219 -5.85 19.76 -6.00
CA VAL A 219 -6.70 18.64 -6.38
C VAL A 219 -5.86 17.37 -6.40
N LEU A 220 -6.23 16.39 -5.58
CA LEU A 220 -5.62 15.05 -5.62
C LEU A 220 -6.37 14.21 -6.68
N ALA A 221 -5.81 14.12 -7.88
CA ALA A 221 -6.40 13.37 -8.98
C ALA A 221 -6.06 11.88 -8.86
N SER A 222 -7.07 11.01 -8.97
CA SER A 222 -6.93 9.55 -8.94
C SER A 222 -7.88 8.89 -9.95
N ALA A 223 -7.72 7.59 -10.20
CA ALA A 223 -8.56 6.88 -11.19
C ALA A 223 -10.06 6.89 -10.83
N GLY A 224 -10.37 6.76 -9.54
CA GLY A 224 -11.73 6.63 -9.01
C GLY A 224 -12.25 5.20 -8.98
N SER A 225 -13.29 4.98 -8.17
CA SER A 225 -13.89 3.67 -7.94
C SER A 225 -15.32 3.84 -7.43
N ARG A 226 -16.20 2.89 -7.77
CA ARG A 226 -17.56 2.82 -7.23
C ARG A 226 -17.58 2.28 -5.79
N ASP A 227 -16.49 1.68 -5.31
CA ASP A 227 -16.38 1.20 -3.94
C ASP A 227 -16.20 2.40 -2.97
N PRO A 228 -17.13 2.64 -2.03
CA PRO A 228 -17.04 3.77 -1.11
C PRO A 228 -15.80 3.69 -0.19
N ARG A 229 -15.27 2.49 0.09
CA ARG A 229 -14.04 2.29 0.86
C ARG A 229 -12.84 2.87 0.11
N SER A 230 -12.85 2.79 -1.21
CA SER A 230 -11.83 3.39 -2.06
C SER A 230 -11.80 4.92 -1.87
N GLY A 231 -12.97 5.54 -1.97
CA GLY A 231 -13.11 6.99 -1.74
C GLY A 231 -12.69 7.42 -0.33
N ALA A 232 -12.91 6.59 0.69
CA ALA A 232 -12.45 6.87 2.05
C ALA A 232 -10.91 6.91 2.15
N VAL A 233 -10.22 5.96 1.50
CA VAL A 233 -8.74 5.94 1.45
C VAL A 233 -8.20 7.16 0.71
N ILE A 234 -8.77 7.52 -0.45
CA ILE A 234 -8.32 8.69 -1.22
C ILE A 234 -8.56 9.99 -0.44
N ARG A 235 -9.70 10.13 0.26
CA ARG A 235 -9.94 11.25 1.19
C ARG A 235 -8.88 11.32 2.29
N ARG A 236 -8.48 10.17 2.87
CA ARG A 236 -7.43 10.14 3.88
C ARG A 236 -6.07 10.57 3.33
N ILE A 237 -5.72 10.16 2.11
CA ILE A 237 -4.49 10.62 1.43
C ILE A 237 -4.54 12.14 1.24
N ALA A 238 -5.67 12.69 0.79
CA ALA A 238 -5.83 14.13 0.61
C ALA A 238 -5.62 14.89 1.92
N VAL A 239 -6.20 14.43 3.03
CA VAL A 239 -5.99 15.03 4.36
C VAL A 239 -4.51 15.03 4.75
N LEU A 240 -3.83 13.89 4.65
CA LEU A 240 -2.41 13.78 4.99
C LEU A 240 -1.52 14.65 4.09
N LEU A 241 -1.85 14.76 2.81
CA LEU A 241 -1.15 15.66 1.89
C LEU A 241 -1.37 17.13 2.29
N GLY A 242 -2.59 17.51 2.65
CA GLY A 242 -2.87 18.87 3.13
C GLY A 242 -2.09 19.22 4.39
N GLU A 243 -2.05 18.30 5.36
CA GLU A 243 -1.21 18.43 6.56
C GLU A 243 0.27 18.61 6.19
N ARG A 244 0.79 17.78 5.27
CA ARG A 244 2.19 17.84 4.80
C ARG A 244 2.53 19.14 4.05
N LEU A 245 1.55 19.75 3.38
CA LEU A 245 1.66 21.00 2.64
C LEU A 245 1.33 22.24 3.49
N GLY A 246 1.36 22.13 4.82
CA GLY A 246 1.16 23.28 5.70
C GLY A 246 -0.30 23.69 5.90
N GLY A 247 -1.24 22.74 5.78
CA GLY A 247 -2.67 22.98 6.00
C GLY A 247 -3.44 23.46 4.76
N VAL A 248 -2.82 23.39 3.58
CA VAL A 248 -3.49 23.74 2.31
C VAL A 248 -4.67 22.78 2.07
N PRO A 249 -5.83 23.29 1.62
CA PRO A 249 -6.96 22.43 1.28
C PRO A 249 -6.62 21.53 0.08
N VAL A 250 -6.70 20.22 0.30
CA VAL A 250 -6.56 19.19 -0.74
C VAL A 250 -7.92 18.52 -0.97
N VAL A 251 -8.43 18.61 -2.19
CA VAL A 251 -9.72 18.02 -2.58
C VAL A 251 -9.47 16.79 -3.45
N PRO A 252 -9.97 15.60 -3.08
CA PRO A 252 -9.86 14.42 -3.94
C PRO A 252 -10.77 14.58 -5.16
N ALA A 253 -10.26 14.18 -6.32
CA ALA A 253 -10.99 14.14 -7.57
C ALA A 253 -10.67 12.87 -8.36
N TYR A 254 -11.61 12.51 -9.23
CA TYR A 254 -11.60 11.21 -9.88
C TYR A 254 -11.70 11.36 -11.39
N ALA A 255 -10.85 10.61 -12.10
CA ALA A 255 -10.85 10.55 -13.57
C ALA A 255 -12.00 9.70 -14.11
N SER A 256 -12.56 8.80 -13.31
CA SER A 256 -13.64 7.90 -13.66
C SER A 256 -14.41 7.42 -12.43
N ALA A 257 -15.57 6.77 -12.64
CA ALA A 257 -16.32 5.97 -11.66
C ALA A 257 -16.81 6.64 -10.36
N ALA A 258 -16.34 7.83 -10.03
CA ALA A 258 -16.67 8.58 -8.83
C ALA A 258 -16.66 10.09 -9.10
N THR A 259 -17.22 10.85 -8.16
CA THR A 259 -17.28 12.32 -8.20
C THR A 259 -16.66 12.89 -6.90
N PRO A 260 -16.12 14.12 -6.94
CA PRO A 260 -16.09 15.07 -8.07
C PRO A 260 -15.06 14.72 -9.15
N THR A 261 -15.27 15.22 -10.36
CA THR A 261 -14.25 15.23 -11.43
C THR A 261 -13.18 16.29 -11.16
N VAL A 262 -12.02 16.22 -11.81
CA VAL A 262 -10.94 17.23 -11.65
C VAL A 262 -11.46 18.65 -11.93
N PRO A 263 -12.17 18.93 -13.05
CA PRO A 263 -12.73 20.27 -13.28
C PRO A 263 -13.73 20.71 -12.20
N ALA A 264 -14.53 19.79 -11.65
CA ALA A 264 -15.48 20.12 -10.59
C ALA A 264 -14.76 20.46 -9.27
N ALA A 265 -13.69 19.74 -8.94
CA ALA A 265 -12.88 20.03 -7.76
C ALA A 265 -12.13 21.37 -7.89
N VAL A 266 -11.60 21.68 -9.07
CA VAL A 266 -11.00 23.00 -9.38
C VAL A 266 -12.03 24.11 -9.15
N ARG A 267 -13.22 24.02 -9.77
CA ARG A 267 -14.29 25.02 -9.56
C ARG A 267 -14.67 25.18 -8.09
N ALA A 268 -14.72 24.07 -7.34
CA ALA A 268 -15.05 24.11 -5.92
C ALA A 268 -13.97 24.78 -5.06
N LEU A 269 -12.69 24.66 -5.43
CA LEU A 269 -11.59 25.37 -4.78
C LEU A 269 -11.62 26.87 -5.15
N THR A 270 -11.82 27.19 -6.44
CA THR A 270 -11.93 28.56 -6.91
C THR A 270 -13.09 29.32 -6.26
N ALA A 271 -14.25 28.67 -6.09
CA ALA A 271 -15.39 29.25 -5.38
C ALA A 271 -15.11 29.55 -3.90
N ARG A 272 -14.06 28.96 -3.31
CA ARG A 272 -13.58 29.24 -1.95
C ARG A 272 -12.41 30.23 -1.91
N GLY A 273 -12.20 30.99 -2.98
CA GLY A 273 -11.12 31.96 -3.11
C GLY A 273 -9.74 31.36 -3.38
N ARG A 274 -9.66 30.06 -3.75
CA ARG A 274 -8.39 29.41 -4.08
C ARG A 274 -8.15 29.50 -5.58
N HIS A 275 -7.35 30.48 -5.99
CA HIS A 275 -7.11 30.80 -7.39
C HIS A 275 -5.81 30.17 -7.94
N ARG A 276 -4.89 29.75 -7.06
CA ARG A 276 -3.70 28.95 -7.43
C ARG A 276 -3.97 27.47 -7.14
N VAL A 277 -4.59 26.77 -8.09
CA VAL A 277 -4.96 25.36 -7.90
C VAL A 277 -4.01 24.42 -8.64
N ALA A 278 -3.24 23.64 -7.89
CA ALA A 278 -2.38 22.59 -8.44
C ALA A 278 -3.13 21.25 -8.54
N VAL A 279 -2.70 20.38 -9.46
CA VAL A 279 -3.17 19.00 -9.56
C VAL A 279 -2.06 18.04 -9.17
N ALA A 280 -2.27 17.27 -8.10
CA ALA A 280 -1.38 16.18 -7.68
C ALA A 280 -1.83 14.86 -8.31
N SER A 281 -0.97 14.25 -9.12
CA SER A 281 -1.23 13.02 -9.86
C SER A 281 -1.01 11.78 -8.99
N CYS A 282 -2.07 11.26 -8.36
CA CYS A 282 -2.04 10.01 -7.60
C CYS A 282 -2.19 8.80 -8.54
N PHE A 283 -1.15 8.58 -9.35
CA PHE A 283 -1.02 7.50 -10.32
C PHE A 283 0.38 6.92 -10.26
N THR A 284 0.53 5.61 -10.45
CA THR A 284 1.85 4.95 -10.40
C THR A 284 2.67 5.16 -11.67
N ALA A 285 2.01 5.36 -12.81
CA ALA A 285 2.66 5.51 -14.11
C ALA A 285 1.87 6.43 -15.04
N PRO A 286 2.48 6.94 -16.14
CA PRO A 286 1.78 7.70 -17.16
C PRO A 286 0.61 6.94 -17.81
N GLY A 287 -0.38 7.70 -18.27
CA GLY A 287 -1.52 7.15 -19.01
C GLY A 287 -2.61 8.19 -19.20
N LEU A 288 -3.71 7.76 -19.81
CA LEU A 288 -4.82 8.64 -20.21
C LEU A 288 -5.39 9.47 -19.05
N PHE A 289 -5.53 8.88 -17.86
CA PHE A 289 -6.05 9.58 -16.69
C PHE A 289 -5.11 10.68 -16.20
N VAL A 290 -3.80 10.43 -16.23
CA VAL A 290 -2.78 11.44 -15.88
C VAL A 290 -2.84 12.58 -16.89
N THR A 291 -2.84 12.27 -18.19
CA THR A 291 -2.91 13.27 -19.27
C THR A 291 -4.15 14.15 -19.14
N ARG A 292 -5.32 13.55 -18.88
CA ARG A 292 -6.57 14.30 -18.70
C ARG A 292 -6.54 15.18 -17.45
N ALA A 293 -6.10 14.63 -16.32
CA ALA A 293 -6.01 15.39 -15.07
C ALA A 293 -5.06 16.59 -15.20
N ALA A 294 -3.93 16.43 -15.90
CA ALA A 294 -2.99 17.51 -16.15
C ALA A 294 -3.56 18.59 -17.09
N ALA A 295 -4.32 18.21 -18.13
CA ALA A 295 -4.97 19.16 -19.03
C ALA A 295 -6.02 20.04 -18.32
N ASP A 296 -6.60 19.55 -17.22
CA ASP A 296 -7.57 20.28 -16.41
C ASP A 296 -6.93 21.14 -15.29
N ALA A 297 -5.59 21.18 -15.21
CA ALA A 297 -4.87 21.94 -14.17
C ALA A 297 -4.77 23.42 -14.54
N PRO A 298 -5.29 24.35 -13.71
CA PRO A 298 -5.24 25.79 -14.02
C PRO A 298 -3.89 26.44 -13.70
N TRP A 299 -3.00 25.75 -12.98
CA TRP A 299 -1.67 26.28 -12.64
C TRP A 299 -0.55 25.27 -12.94
N ILE A 300 -0.42 24.23 -12.12
CA ILE A 300 0.59 23.18 -12.30
C ILE A 300 -0.05 21.81 -12.11
N ALA A 301 0.50 20.82 -12.79
CA ALA A 301 0.16 19.42 -12.61
C ALA A 301 1.44 18.63 -12.31
N SER A 302 1.43 17.83 -11.26
CA SER A 302 2.56 16.94 -10.98
C SER A 302 2.60 15.79 -11.97
N ASP A 303 3.80 15.33 -12.27
CA ASP A 303 3.99 14.01 -12.88
C ASP A 303 3.43 12.90 -11.98
N PRO A 304 3.12 11.71 -12.53
CA PRO A 304 2.75 10.55 -11.74
C PRO A 304 3.93 10.13 -10.86
N LEU A 305 3.65 9.35 -9.81
CA LEU A 305 4.64 8.95 -8.81
C LEU A 305 5.86 8.26 -9.45
N GLY A 306 5.61 7.40 -10.44
CA GLY A 306 6.67 6.77 -11.22
C GLY A 306 7.67 5.99 -10.37
N ALA A 307 8.96 6.18 -10.65
CA ALA A 307 10.05 5.53 -9.92
C ALA A 307 10.52 6.33 -8.68
N HIS A 308 9.61 7.06 -8.01
CA HIS A 308 9.97 7.85 -6.84
C HIS A 308 10.57 6.97 -5.73
N PRO A 309 11.70 7.35 -5.10
CA PRO A 309 12.35 6.53 -4.07
C PRO A 309 11.44 6.18 -2.87
N ALA A 310 10.58 7.11 -2.44
CA ALA A 310 9.60 6.83 -1.38
C ALA A 310 8.56 5.77 -1.79
N LEU A 311 8.19 5.70 -3.08
CA LEU A 311 7.28 4.67 -3.57
C LEU A 311 7.95 3.28 -3.57
N ALA A 312 9.22 3.19 -3.96
CA ALA A 312 9.99 1.94 -3.88
C ALA A 312 10.09 1.42 -2.42
N ARG A 313 10.35 2.33 -1.47
CA ARG A 313 10.30 2.01 -0.03
C ARG A 313 8.91 1.54 0.42
N LEU A 314 7.84 2.15 -0.09
CA LEU A 314 6.47 1.73 0.22
C LEU A 314 6.14 0.33 -0.34
N VAL A 315 6.58 0.01 -1.54
CA VAL A 315 6.43 -1.34 -2.12
C VAL A 315 7.10 -2.39 -1.22
N LEU A 316 8.34 -2.13 -0.78
CA LEU A 316 9.04 -3.03 0.15
C LEU A 316 8.33 -3.13 1.50
N HIS A 317 7.84 -2.01 2.04
CA HIS A 317 7.06 -2.00 3.27
C HIS A 317 5.82 -2.91 3.18
N ARG A 318 5.05 -2.82 2.08
CA ARG A 318 3.88 -3.68 1.86
C ARG A 318 4.25 -5.15 1.75
N TYR A 319 5.33 -5.44 1.05
CA TYR A 319 5.85 -6.80 0.93
C TYR A 319 6.26 -7.37 2.30
N ASP A 320 7.05 -6.65 3.10
CA ASP A 320 7.54 -7.17 4.38
C ASP A 320 6.38 -7.33 5.40
N ARG A 321 5.41 -6.41 5.38
CA ARG A 321 4.16 -6.55 6.15
C ARG A 321 3.40 -7.83 5.78
N ALA A 322 3.25 -8.12 4.49
CA ALA A 322 2.56 -9.31 4.02
C ALA A 322 3.29 -10.61 4.40
N ARG A 323 4.63 -10.60 4.47
CA ARG A 323 5.43 -11.74 4.94
C ARG A 323 5.25 -12.06 6.41
N THR A 324 5.14 -11.03 7.24
CA THR A 324 4.99 -11.19 8.70
C THR A 324 3.57 -11.55 9.14
N THR A 325 2.59 -11.39 8.25
CA THR A 325 1.20 -11.72 8.55
C THR A 325 1.02 -13.23 8.39
N LEU A 326 0.99 -13.97 9.50
CA LEU A 326 0.66 -15.40 9.48
C LEU A 326 -0.72 -15.61 8.82
N PRO A 327 -0.93 -16.70 8.07
CA PRO A 327 -2.27 -17.07 7.66
C PRO A 327 -3.13 -17.26 8.92
N VAL A 328 -4.38 -16.80 8.91
CA VAL A 328 -5.32 -16.82 10.06
C VAL A 328 -5.68 -18.24 10.56
N ARG A 329 -4.95 -19.29 10.15
CA ARG A 329 -5.17 -20.67 10.61
C ARG A 329 -4.45 -21.05 11.92
N GLU A 330 -3.59 -20.21 12.50
CA GLU A 330 -2.81 -20.57 13.70
C GLU A 330 -3.16 -19.82 15.00
N LEU A 331 -4.17 -18.95 15.01
CA LEU A 331 -4.63 -18.28 16.26
C LEU A 331 -5.79 -19.01 16.96
N ALA A 332 -6.15 -20.22 16.51
CA ALA A 332 -7.16 -21.05 17.15
C ALA A 332 -6.58 -22.22 17.98
N ALA A 333 -5.28 -22.17 18.30
CA ALA A 333 -4.62 -23.17 19.13
C ALA A 333 -3.60 -22.52 20.08
N VAL A 334 -4.05 -21.60 20.95
CA VAL A 334 -3.42 -21.27 22.24
C VAL A 334 -4.52 -21.02 23.26
#